data_AF-A0A8J7NIU3-F1
#
_entry.id   AF-A0A8J7NIU3-F1
#
_cell.length_a   1.000
_cell.length_b   1.000
_cell.length_c   1.000
_cell.angle_alpha   90.00
_cell.angle_beta   90.00
_cell.angle_gamma   90.00
#
_symmetry.space_group_name_H-M   'P 1'
#
loop_
_entity.id
_entity.type
_entity.pdbx_description
1 polymer ?
#
loop_
_entity_poly.entity_id
_entity_poly.type
_entity_poly.pdbx_seq_one_letter_code
_entity_poly.pdbx_strand_id
1 'polypeptide(L)'
;SKINMNKEFQTELTKRMEAAKHMKEEDKLYCYNGLLYPTIMCSPENLKALETFEAREDDVMLAAYPKCGFNWMIRVLHKIVAAATGRTDENPNDHPKFPPMLEFLDPDIFPQVLVVFRNPKDTAVSFFHFTNGNPVLPTAESWDKFFLDFISGEGNRRNHNLIH
;
A
#
# COMPACT_ATOMS: atom_id res chain seq x y z
N SER A 1 -4.22 -19.24 20.13
CA SER A 1 -3.33 -19.22 18.96
C SER A 1 -3.40 -17.95 18.09
N LYS A 2 -4.34 -17.00 18.29
CA LYS A 2 -4.44 -15.78 17.44
C LYS A 2 -3.74 -14.51 17.97
N ILE A 3 -3.36 -14.47 19.25
CA ILE A 3 -2.65 -13.33 19.87
C ILE A 3 -1.18 -13.25 19.39
N ASN A 4 -0.59 -14.36 18.95
CA ASN A 4 0.81 -14.42 18.48
C ASN A 4 1.02 -13.76 17.10
N MET A 5 0.03 -13.88 16.21
CA MET A 5 0.16 -13.47 14.81
C MET A 5 0.33 -11.95 14.64
N ASN A 6 -0.28 -11.14 15.52
CA ASN A 6 -0.13 -9.68 15.48
C ASN A 6 1.25 -9.24 15.98
N LYS A 7 1.78 -9.89 17.04
CA LYS A 7 3.14 -9.59 17.53
C LYS A 7 4.22 -10.04 16.56
N GLU A 8 4.07 -11.21 15.94
CA GLU A 8 5.00 -11.72 14.93
C GLU A 8 5.02 -10.81 13.69
N PHE A 9 3.85 -10.41 13.18
CA PHE A 9 3.76 -9.46 12.06
C PHE A 9 4.40 -8.10 12.38
N GLN A 10 4.13 -7.52 13.55
CA GLN A 10 4.73 -6.24 13.95
C GLN A 10 6.26 -6.35 14.13
N THR A 11 6.73 -7.48 14.65
CA THR A 11 8.16 -7.77 14.82
C THR A 11 8.85 -7.89 13.47
N GLU A 12 8.24 -8.62 12.54
CA GLU A 12 8.74 -8.79 11.17
C GLU A 12 8.72 -7.46 10.41
N LEU A 13 7.64 -6.67 10.52
CA LEU A 13 7.54 -5.33 9.94
C LEU A 13 8.64 -4.40 10.47
N THR A 14 8.87 -4.41 11.79
CA THR A 14 9.93 -3.59 12.41
C THR A 14 11.31 -4.01 11.90
N LYS A 15 11.57 -5.31 11.81
CA LYS A 15 12.83 -5.85 11.27
C LYS A 15 13.04 -5.45 9.82
N ARG A 16 11.99 -5.51 9.00
CA ARG A 16 11.96 -5.06 7.60
C ARG A 16 12.24 -3.56 7.46
N MET A 17 11.63 -2.74 8.32
CA MET A 17 11.89 -1.29 8.36
C MET A 17 13.33 -0.96 8.77
N GLU A 18 13.91 -1.74 9.68
CA GLU A 18 15.32 -1.56 10.08
C GLU A 18 16.27 -1.94 8.94
N ALA A 19 16.02 -3.06 8.27
CA ALA A 19 16.80 -3.47 7.10
C ALA A 19 16.76 -2.41 5.99
N ALA A 20 15.60 -1.77 5.78
CA ALA A 20 15.42 -0.73 4.77
C ALA A 20 16.32 0.50 4.98
N LYS A 21 16.68 0.84 6.23
CA LYS A 21 17.58 1.97 6.53
C LYS A 21 18.99 1.78 5.97
N HIS A 22 19.39 0.53 5.72
CA HIS A 22 20.71 0.17 5.22
C HIS A 22 20.71 -0.22 3.74
N MET A 23 19.55 -0.18 3.08
CA MET A 23 19.44 -0.39 1.63
C MET A 23 19.82 0.88 0.88
N LYS A 24 20.44 0.70 -0.30
CA LYS A 24 20.66 1.81 -1.24
C LYS A 24 19.33 2.29 -1.81
N GLU A 25 19.24 3.57 -2.17
CA GLU A 25 17.99 4.16 -2.68
C GLU A 25 17.49 3.44 -3.94
N GLU A 26 18.39 3.01 -4.82
CA GLU A 26 18.06 2.27 -6.05
C GLU A 26 17.51 0.87 -5.81
N ASP A 27 17.81 0.25 -4.67
CA ASP A 27 17.38 -1.12 -4.32
C ASP A 27 16.04 -1.13 -3.57
N LYS A 28 15.57 0.05 -3.13
CA LYS A 28 14.29 0.18 -2.39
C LYS A 28 13.06 -0.05 -3.26
N LEU A 29 13.20 0.10 -4.58
CA LEU A 29 12.14 -0.18 -5.56
C LEU A 29 12.61 -1.23 -6.55
N TYR A 30 11.70 -2.13 -6.93
CA TYR A 30 11.89 -3.02 -8.07
C TYR A 30 10.76 -2.86 -9.07
N CYS A 31 10.98 -3.28 -10.31
CA CYS A 31 9.98 -3.21 -11.37
C CYS A 31 9.29 -4.58 -11.54
N TYR A 32 7.96 -4.59 -11.55
CA TYR A 32 7.13 -5.74 -11.90
C TYR A 32 6.08 -5.29 -12.91
N ASN A 33 6.01 -5.95 -14.07
CA ASN A 33 5.08 -5.59 -15.17
C ASN A 33 5.08 -4.10 -15.55
N GLY A 34 6.26 -3.46 -15.51
CA GLY A 34 6.42 -2.05 -15.86
C GLY A 34 6.04 -1.06 -14.74
N LEU A 35 5.60 -1.54 -13.57
CA LEU A 35 5.27 -0.74 -12.40
C LEU A 35 6.36 -0.86 -11.31
N LEU A 36 6.62 0.23 -10.57
CA LEU A 36 7.58 0.22 -9.46
C LEU A 36 6.90 -0.13 -8.13
N TYR A 37 7.47 -1.09 -7.43
CA TYR A 37 6.98 -1.58 -6.14
C TYR A 37 8.06 -1.46 -5.05
N PRO A 38 7.70 -1.12 -3.80
CA PRO A 38 8.65 -1.11 -2.69
C PRO A 38 9.12 -2.52 -2.34
N THR A 39 10.43 -2.77 -2.44
CA THR A 39 11.06 -4.09 -2.24
C THR A 39 10.72 -4.70 -0.88
N ILE A 40 10.66 -3.88 0.16
CA ILE A 40 10.44 -4.35 1.54
C ILE A 40 8.97 -4.65 1.85
N MET A 41 8.04 -3.98 1.17
CA MET A 41 6.61 -4.06 1.46
C MET A 41 5.86 -4.99 0.51
N CYS A 42 6.35 -5.14 -0.72
CA CYS A 42 5.71 -5.91 -1.77
C CYS A 42 6.67 -7.00 -2.25
N SER A 43 6.44 -8.25 -1.89
CA SER A 43 7.32 -9.34 -2.33
C SER A 43 6.91 -9.83 -3.72
N PRO A 44 7.85 -10.07 -4.65
CA PRO A 44 7.54 -10.60 -5.98
C PRO A 44 6.71 -11.90 -5.96
N GLU A 45 6.90 -12.74 -4.93
CA GLU A 45 6.15 -13.98 -4.74
C GLU A 45 4.66 -13.71 -4.48
N ASN A 46 4.35 -12.65 -3.71
CA ASN A 46 2.98 -12.22 -3.50
C ASN A 46 2.39 -11.72 -4.82
N LEU A 47 3.06 -10.81 -5.54
CA LEU A 47 2.57 -10.30 -6.83
C LEU A 47 2.26 -11.43 -7.80
N LYS A 48 3.12 -12.45 -7.86
CA LYS A 48 2.90 -13.64 -8.69
C LYS A 48 1.70 -14.47 -8.21
N ALA A 49 1.53 -14.64 -6.91
CA ALA A 49 0.36 -15.34 -6.36
C ALA A 49 -0.96 -14.61 -6.67
N LEU A 50 -0.92 -13.27 -6.78
CA LEU A 50 -2.08 -12.47 -7.13
C LEU A 50 -2.56 -12.66 -8.57
N GLU A 51 -1.71 -13.14 -9.49
CA GLU A 51 -2.12 -13.45 -10.88
C GLU A 51 -3.19 -14.54 -10.95
N THR A 52 -3.24 -15.41 -9.94
CA THR A 52 -4.23 -16.50 -9.81
C THR A 52 -5.25 -16.26 -8.70
N PHE A 53 -5.30 -15.03 -8.16
CA PHE A 53 -6.22 -14.70 -7.08
C PHE A 53 -7.65 -14.59 -7.61
N GLU A 54 -8.60 -15.24 -6.92
CA GLU A 54 -10.03 -15.15 -7.20
C GLU A 54 -10.73 -14.55 -5.98
N ALA A 55 -11.32 -13.35 -6.17
CA ALA A 55 -12.16 -12.74 -5.16
C ALA A 55 -13.49 -13.50 -5.03
N ARG A 56 -14.05 -13.55 -3.82
CA ARG A 56 -15.40 -14.07 -3.61
C ARG A 56 -16.44 -13.05 -4.02
N GLU A 57 -17.65 -13.52 -4.31
CA GLU A 57 -18.78 -12.67 -4.70
C GLU A 57 -19.15 -11.64 -3.61
N ASP A 58 -18.89 -11.94 -2.33
CA ASP A 58 -19.15 -11.08 -1.19
C ASP A 58 -17.93 -10.26 -0.74
N ASP A 59 -16.79 -10.36 -1.42
CA ASP A 59 -15.60 -9.57 -1.09
C ASP A 59 -15.77 -8.11 -1.56
N VAL A 60 -15.39 -7.17 -0.68
CA VAL A 60 -15.35 -5.73 -0.97
C VAL A 60 -13.92 -5.22 -0.87
N MET A 61 -13.43 -4.60 -1.94
CA MET A 61 -12.10 -4.00 -1.97
C MET A 61 -12.16 -2.49 -1.68
N LEU A 62 -11.31 -2.01 -0.77
CA LEU A 62 -11.02 -0.59 -0.60
C LEU A 62 -9.78 -0.23 -1.42
N ALA A 63 -9.99 0.39 -2.58
CA ALA A 63 -8.90 0.86 -3.43
C ALA A 63 -8.60 2.34 -3.17
N ALA A 64 -7.35 2.68 -2.94
CA ALA A 64 -6.93 4.07 -2.78
C ALA A 64 -5.51 4.26 -3.30
N TYR A 65 -5.27 5.35 -4.03
CA TYR A 65 -3.90 5.76 -4.32
C TYR A 65 -3.18 6.15 -3.01
N PRO A 66 -1.86 5.90 -2.87
CA PRO A 66 -1.12 6.29 -1.69
C PRO A 66 -1.41 7.74 -1.27
N LYS A 67 -1.67 7.93 0.03
CA LYS A 67 -1.98 9.24 0.65
C LYS A 67 -3.34 9.87 0.32
N CYS A 68 -4.26 9.13 -0.31
CA CYS A 68 -5.66 9.55 -0.50
C CYS A 68 -6.56 9.36 0.73
N GLY A 69 -6.02 9.00 1.91
CA GLY A 69 -6.80 8.92 3.16
C GLY A 69 -7.24 7.51 3.58
N PHE A 70 -6.52 6.48 3.13
CA PHE A 70 -6.79 5.07 3.44
C PHE A 70 -7.07 4.77 4.93
N ASN A 71 -6.25 5.30 5.85
CA ASN A 71 -6.42 5.07 7.29
C ASN A 71 -7.75 5.60 7.84
N TRP A 72 -8.23 6.74 7.34
CA TRP A 72 -9.51 7.29 7.76
C TRP A 72 -10.66 6.44 7.22
N MET A 73 -10.56 6.03 5.96
CA MET A 73 -11.57 5.19 5.31
C MET A 73 -11.69 3.80 5.94
N ILE A 74 -10.60 3.16 6.34
CA ILE A 74 -10.66 1.91 7.12
C ILE A 74 -11.50 2.08 8.39
N ARG A 75 -11.32 3.18 9.12
CA ARG A 75 -12.09 3.43 10.35
C ARG A 75 -13.57 3.62 10.07
N VAL A 76 -13.91 4.28 8.95
CA VAL A 76 -15.31 4.43 8.52
C VAL A 76 -15.90 3.07 8.14
N LEU A 77 -15.18 2.26 7.35
CA LEU A 77 -15.62 0.92 6.95
C LEU A 77 -15.85 0.01 8.16
N HIS A 78 -14.94 0.01 9.13
CA HIS A 78 -15.11 -0.77 10.36
C HIS A 78 -16.40 -0.41 11.09
N LYS A 79 -16.72 0.89 11.20
CA LYS A 79 -17.95 1.36 11.83
C LYS A 79 -19.20 0.95 11.05
N ILE A 80 -19.14 0.99 9.71
CA ILE A 80 -20.24 0.54 8.85
C ILE A 80 -20.48 -0.96 9.05
N VAL A 81 -19.42 -1.78 9.00
CA VAL A 81 -19.52 -3.24 9.21
C VAL A 81 -20.06 -3.55 10.60
N ALA A 82 -19.54 -2.92 11.65
CA ALA A 82 -20.01 -3.11 13.02
C ALA A 82 -21.50 -2.77 13.16
N ALA A 83 -21.96 -1.67 12.56
CA ALA A 83 -23.37 -1.28 12.55
C ALA A 83 -24.26 -2.25 11.76
N ALA A 84 -23.78 -2.75 10.62
CA ALA A 84 -24.55 -3.64 9.74
C ALA A 84 -24.64 -5.07 10.28
N THR A 85 -23.59 -5.59 10.92
CA THR A 85 -23.53 -7.00 11.35
C THR A 85 -23.71 -7.20 12.85
N GLY A 86 -23.72 -6.13 13.65
CA GLY A 86 -23.75 -6.18 15.11
C GLY A 86 -22.50 -6.83 15.74
N ARG A 87 -21.44 -7.06 14.95
CA ARG A 87 -20.17 -7.65 15.42
C ARG A 87 -19.27 -6.50 15.85
N THR A 88 -19.15 -6.30 17.16
CA THR A 88 -18.13 -5.42 17.71
C THR A 88 -16.88 -6.25 17.98
N ASP A 89 -15.96 -6.29 17.02
CA ASP A 89 -14.66 -6.96 17.18
C ASP A 89 -13.70 -6.21 18.13
N GLU A 90 -14.24 -5.30 18.95
CA GLU A 90 -13.50 -4.22 19.61
C GLU A 90 -13.39 -4.48 21.11
N ASN A 91 -12.27 -5.07 21.54
CA ASN A 91 -11.70 -4.63 22.81
C ASN A 91 -11.15 -3.21 22.57
N PRO A 92 -11.59 -2.18 23.31
CA PRO A 92 -11.13 -0.80 23.10
C PRO A 92 -9.61 -0.60 23.32
N ASN A 93 -8.92 -1.58 23.90
CA ASN A 93 -7.46 -1.60 24.03
C ASN A 93 -6.74 -2.26 22.84
N ASP A 94 -7.46 -2.91 21.92
CA ASP A 94 -6.86 -3.49 20.72
C ASP A 94 -6.78 -2.43 19.61
N HIS A 95 -5.61 -2.34 18.97
CA HIS A 95 -5.48 -1.53 17.77
C HIS A 95 -6.45 -2.03 16.68
N PRO A 96 -7.00 -1.14 15.83
CA PRO A 96 -7.85 -1.55 14.72
C PRO A 96 -7.11 -2.63 13.91
N LYS A 97 -7.72 -3.81 13.82
CA LYS A 97 -7.19 -4.87 12.95
C LYS A 97 -7.24 -4.33 11.54
N PHE A 98 -6.09 -3.99 10.97
CA PHE A 98 -6.05 -3.60 9.57
C PHE A 98 -6.64 -4.74 8.74
N PRO A 99 -7.54 -4.45 7.79
CA PRO A 99 -7.97 -5.47 6.85
C PRO A 99 -6.73 -5.99 6.10
N PRO A 100 -6.76 -7.25 5.61
CA PRO A 100 -5.70 -7.77 4.76
C PRO A 100 -5.43 -6.76 3.64
N MET A 101 -4.19 -6.29 3.56
CA MET A 101 -3.79 -5.33 2.54
C MET A 101 -3.26 -6.12 1.35
N LEU A 102 -3.91 -5.99 0.21
CA LEU A 102 -3.48 -6.61 -1.03
C LEU A 102 -2.61 -5.61 -1.79
N GLU A 103 -1.57 -6.12 -2.46
CA GLU A 103 -0.68 -5.28 -3.26
C GLU A 103 -1.44 -4.71 -4.48
N PHE A 104 -0.87 -3.71 -5.16
CA PHE A 104 -1.55 -2.96 -6.24
C PHE A 104 -2.09 -3.90 -7.32
N LEU A 105 -3.39 -4.17 -7.26
CA LEU A 105 -4.11 -5.04 -8.18
C LEU A 105 -5.04 -4.25 -9.09
N ASP A 106 -5.44 -4.93 -10.17
CA ASP A 106 -6.54 -4.50 -10.99
C ASP A 106 -7.85 -4.54 -10.17
N PRO A 107 -8.56 -3.42 -10.01
CA PRO A 107 -9.84 -3.40 -9.31
C PRO A 107 -10.89 -4.33 -9.95
N ASP A 108 -10.75 -4.67 -11.24
CA ASP A 108 -11.71 -5.51 -11.97
C ASP A 108 -11.77 -6.96 -11.47
N ILE A 109 -10.79 -7.38 -10.65
CA ILE A 109 -10.79 -8.69 -9.99
C ILE A 109 -11.90 -8.79 -8.94
N PHE A 110 -12.32 -7.66 -8.36
CA PHE A 110 -13.28 -7.63 -7.26
C PHE A 110 -14.69 -7.29 -7.76
N PRO A 111 -15.73 -8.03 -7.31
CA PRO A 111 -17.11 -7.73 -7.66
C PRO A 111 -17.55 -6.33 -7.21
N GLN A 112 -17.04 -5.86 -6.07
CA GLN A 112 -17.33 -4.55 -5.52
C GLN A 112 -16.07 -3.84 -5.04
N VAL A 113 -15.87 -2.62 -5.55
CA VAL A 113 -14.71 -1.77 -5.19
C VAL A 113 -15.18 -0.41 -4.71
N LEU A 114 -14.74 -0.01 -3.51
CA LEU A 114 -14.84 1.36 -3.03
C LEU A 114 -13.52 2.08 -3.33
N VAL A 115 -13.56 3.04 -4.27
CA VAL A 115 -12.37 3.81 -4.66
C VAL A 115 -12.34 5.16 -3.93
N VAL A 116 -11.20 5.49 -3.33
CA VAL A 116 -11.00 6.74 -2.59
C VAL A 116 -10.05 7.64 -3.36
N PHE A 117 -10.56 8.80 -3.78
CA PHE A 117 -9.77 9.84 -4.41
C PHE A 117 -9.57 11.03 -3.48
N ARG A 118 -8.42 11.69 -3.65
CA ARG A 118 -8.10 12.96 -3.02
C ARG A 118 -7.55 13.89 -4.10
N ASN A 119 -7.71 15.20 -3.90
CA ASN A 119 -7.11 16.20 -4.77
C ASN A 119 -5.64 15.85 -5.06
N PRO A 120 -5.24 15.71 -6.34
CA PRO A 120 -3.91 15.24 -6.70
C PRO A 120 -2.80 16.16 -6.19
N LYS A 121 -3.06 17.46 -6.02
CA LYS A 121 -2.10 18.41 -5.45
C LYS A 121 -1.82 18.10 -3.97
N ASP A 122 -2.87 17.85 -3.19
CA ASP A 122 -2.73 17.49 -1.77
C ASP A 122 -2.07 16.12 -1.60
N THR A 123 -2.40 15.18 -2.48
CA THR A 123 -1.81 13.85 -2.53
C THR A 123 -0.30 13.94 -2.81
N ALA A 124 0.11 14.72 -3.81
CA ALA A 124 1.53 14.90 -4.16
C ALA A 124 2.34 15.47 -2.98
N VAL A 125 1.86 16.56 -2.36
CA VAL A 125 2.53 17.16 -1.19
C VAL A 125 2.61 16.17 -0.03
N SER A 126 1.51 15.47 0.27
CA SER A 126 1.50 14.48 1.33
C SER A 126 2.43 13.29 1.05
N PHE A 127 2.60 12.91 -0.21
CA PHE A 127 3.45 11.80 -0.59
C PHE A 127 4.92 12.18 -0.52
N PHE A 128 5.30 13.36 -0.99
CA PHE A 128 6.67 13.88 -0.86
C PHE A 128 7.18 13.90 0.59
N HIS A 129 6.38 14.41 1.52
CA HIS A 129 6.77 14.41 2.93
C HIS A 129 6.80 13.00 3.53
N PHE A 130 5.94 12.11 3.05
CA PHE A 130 5.91 10.73 3.52
C PHE A 130 7.13 9.93 3.03
N THR A 131 7.53 10.05 1.76
CA THR A 131 8.72 9.36 1.22
C THR A 131 9.98 9.81 1.93
N ASN A 132 10.14 11.12 2.15
CA ASN A 132 11.33 11.67 2.80
C ASN A 132 11.44 11.33 4.29
N GLY A 133 10.34 10.91 4.92
CA GLY A 133 10.32 10.45 6.31
C GLY A 133 10.30 8.93 6.47
N ASN A 134 10.33 8.16 5.37
CA ASN A 134 10.12 6.73 5.39
C ASN A 134 11.32 5.96 4.81
N PRO A 135 12.06 5.18 5.62
CA PRO A 135 13.26 4.49 5.16
C PRO A 135 13.00 3.41 4.10
N VAL A 136 11.76 2.93 3.96
CA VAL A 136 11.41 1.87 2.99
C VAL A 136 11.20 2.40 1.56
N LEU A 137 11.21 3.72 1.38
CA LEU A 137 11.01 4.37 0.09
C LEU A 137 12.25 5.20 -0.27
N PRO A 138 12.48 5.44 -1.57
CA PRO A 138 13.49 6.39 -1.99
C PRO A 138 13.19 7.79 -1.46
N THR A 139 14.24 8.46 -0.99
CA THR A 139 14.16 9.88 -0.63
C THR A 139 14.19 10.71 -1.90
N ALA A 140 13.27 11.67 -2.03
CA ALA A 140 13.28 12.59 -3.15
C ALA A 140 14.41 13.63 -2.99
N GLU A 141 15.19 13.85 -4.04
CA GLU A 141 16.28 14.84 -4.05
C GLU A 141 15.75 16.27 -3.90
N SER A 142 14.62 16.59 -4.53
CA SER A 142 13.96 17.89 -4.47
C SER A 142 12.46 17.79 -4.76
N TRP A 143 11.70 18.81 -4.36
CA TRP A 143 10.27 18.89 -4.68
C TRP A 143 10.02 18.95 -6.19
N ASP A 144 10.78 19.76 -6.94
CA ASP A 144 10.56 19.94 -8.37
C ASP A 144 10.76 18.64 -9.14
N LYS A 145 11.84 17.89 -8.83
CA LYS A 145 12.09 16.58 -9.42
C LYS A 145 10.98 15.59 -9.05
N PHE A 146 10.63 15.50 -7.77
CA PHE A 146 9.54 14.63 -7.31
C PHE A 146 8.22 14.95 -8.01
N PHE A 147 7.88 16.23 -8.12
CA PHE A 147 6.63 16.66 -8.71
C PHE A 147 6.57 16.31 -10.19
N LEU A 148 7.66 16.51 -10.94
CA LEU A 148 7.78 16.08 -12.34
C LEU A 148 7.63 14.56 -12.47
N ASP A 149 8.33 13.79 -11.64
CA ASP A 149 8.27 12.32 -11.64
C ASP A 149 6.84 11.82 -11.26
N PHE A 150 6.14 12.55 -10.38
CA PHE A 150 4.77 12.24 -9.95
C PHE A 150 3.74 12.50 -11.05
N ILE A 151 3.82 13.63 -11.76
CA ILE A 151 2.86 13.97 -12.82
C ILE A 151 3.10 13.19 -14.12
N SER A 152 4.36 12.84 -14.42
CA SER A 152 4.70 12.02 -15.59
C SER A 152 4.32 10.55 -15.38
N GLY A 153 4.19 10.13 -14.12
CA GLY A 153 4.07 8.73 -13.76
C GLY A 153 5.38 7.94 -13.97
N GLU A 154 6.49 8.61 -14.29
CA GLU A 154 7.82 7.98 -14.45
C GLU A 154 8.34 7.42 -13.13
N GLY A 155 7.95 8.03 -12.00
CA GLY A 155 8.15 7.44 -10.67
C GLY A 155 7.44 6.10 -10.45
N ASN A 156 6.54 5.71 -11.35
CA ASN A 156 5.86 4.42 -11.39
C ASN A 156 6.12 3.62 -12.68
N ARG A 157 6.82 4.16 -13.69
CA ARG A 157 7.09 3.48 -14.96
C ARG A 157 8.53 3.75 -15.39
N ARG A 158 9.40 2.73 -15.34
CA ARG A 158 10.65 2.78 -16.11
C ARG A 158 10.37 2.26 -17.52
N ASN A 159 10.84 3.04 -18.50
CA ASN A 159 10.78 2.83 -19.95
C ASN A 159 10.58 1.37 -20.40
N HIS A 160 9.50 1.15 -21.15
CA HIS A 160 9.19 -0.09 -21.86
C HIS A 160 10.13 -0.37 -23.07
N ASN A 161 11.29 0.29 -23.15
CA ASN A 161 12.18 0.31 -24.31
C ASN A 161 13.52 -0.43 -24.10
N LEU A 162 13.59 -1.39 -23.17
CA LEU A 162 14.78 -2.24 -22.96
C LEU A 162 14.48 -3.75 -23.00
N ILE A 163 13.49 -4.15 -23.80
CA ILE A 163 13.30 -5.56 -24.16
C ILE A 163 13.19 -5.65 -25.68
N HIS A 164 14.36 -5.76 -26.32
CA HIS A 164 14.50 -6.50 -27.57
C HIS A 164 14.92 -7.93 -27.20
#